data_AF-U2Q7P8-F1
#
_entry.id   AF-U2Q7P8-F1
#
_cell.length_a   1.000
_cell.length_b   1.000
_cell.length_c   1.000
_cell.angle_alpha   90.00
_cell.angle_beta   90.00
_cell.angle_gamma   90.00
#
_symmetry.space_group_name_H-M   'P 1'
#
loop_
_entity.id
_entity.type
_entity.pdbx_description
1 polymer ?
#
loop_
_entity_poly.entity_id
_entity_poly.type
_entity_poly.pdbx_seq_one_letter_code
_entity_poly.pdbx_strand_id
1 'polypeptide(L)'
;MILMTISCGRDAVAKRIFEQHMKIIQSGDMNKIKKWDSSMNIPEIGIVLEGFKKITYKINKVETKDKTATVNVTIKYPDYSTFGNEFHNMITEKYKSSNIASESEIDKIVVQEATKFFNEKIKENKLSYSEKTINIILEKQGNNWVLDGEKNLEFISILTLGLDK
;
A
#
# COMPACT_ATOMS: atom_id res chain seq x y z
N MET A 1 -17.94 36.67 -16.55
CA MET A 1 -17.17 35.96 -15.50
C MET A 1 -17.54 34.48 -15.60
N ILE A 2 -16.77 33.70 -16.38
CA ILE A 2 -16.99 32.26 -16.58
C ILE A 2 -15.63 31.58 -16.36
N LEU A 3 -15.35 31.16 -15.13
CA LEU A 3 -14.09 30.47 -14.78
C LEU A 3 -14.30 29.26 -13.85
N MET A 4 -15.54 28.81 -13.65
CA MET A 4 -15.83 27.69 -12.73
C MET A 4 -15.89 26.30 -13.40
N THR A 5 -15.84 26.19 -14.72
CA THR A 5 -16.01 24.89 -15.41
C THR A 5 -14.70 24.13 -15.65
N ILE A 6 -13.53 24.79 -15.60
CA ILE A 6 -12.23 24.16 -15.86
C ILE A 6 -11.70 23.42 -14.61
N SER A 7 -12.04 23.88 -13.41
CA SER A 7 -11.62 23.23 -12.15
C SER A 7 -12.26 21.86 -11.99
N CYS A 8 -13.60 21.77 -12.14
CA CYS A 8 -14.33 20.51 -12.01
C CYS A 8 -13.80 19.42 -12.96
N GLY A 9 -13.41 19.78 -14.19
CA GLY A 9 -12.85 18.83 -15.15
C GLY A 9 -11.49 18.28 -14.71
N ARG A 10 -10.61 19.12 -14.16
CA ARG A 10 -9.28 18.69 -13.69
C ARG A 10 -9.38 17.84 -12.42
N ASP A 11 -10.25 18.22 -11.49
CA ASP A 11 -10.49 17.47 -10.25
C ASP A 11 -11.05 16.07 -10.56
N ALA A 12 -11.97 15.96 -11.52
CA ALA A 12 -12.49 14.68 -11.97
C ALA A 12 -11.41 13.78 -12.60
N VAL A 13 -10.47 14.36 -13.35
CA VAL A 13 -9.34 13.60 -13.92
C VAL A 13 -8.42 13.09 -12.83
N ALA A 14 -8.02 13.94 -11.88
CA ALA A 14 -7.16 13.54 -10.76
C ALA A 14 -7.82 12.44 -9.90
N LYS A 15 -9.12 12.59 -9.60
CA LYS A 15 -9.93 11.56 -8.92
C LYS A 15 -9.85 10.22 -9.65
N ARG A 16 -10.12 10.20 -10.96
CA ARG A 16 -10.10 8.97 -11.77
C ARG A 16 -8.73 8.31 -11.78
N ILE A 17 -7.65 9.09 -11.87
CA ILE A 17 -6.28 8.54 -11.85
C ILE A 17 -5.98 7.89 -10.49
N PHE A 18 -6.32 8.56 -9.39
CA PHE A 18 -6.17 7.97 -8.06
C PHE A 18 -6.95 6.65 -7.93
N GLU A 19 -8.20 6.62 -8.39
CA GLU A 19 -9.01 5.39 -8.37
C GLU A 19 -8.40 4.27 -9.23
N GLN A 20 -7.74 4.60 -10.34
CA GLN A 20 -7.01 3.62 -11.15
C GLN A 20 -5.79 3.07 -10.42
N HIS A 21 -5.00 3.92 -9.74
CA HIS A 21 -3.88 3.46 -8.91
C HIS A 21 -4.38 2.54 -7.79
N MET A 22 -5.45 2.91 -7.10
CA MET A 22 -6.04 2.06 -6.06
C MET A 22 -6.55 0.73 -6.60
N LYS A 23 -7.14 0.70 -7.80
CA LYS A 23 -7.54 -0.58 -8.45
C LYS A 23 -6.35 -1.48 -8.75
N ILE A 24 -5.20 -0.91 -9.11
CA ILE A 24 -3.98 -1.68 -9.34
C ILE A 24 -3.50 -2.29 -8.01
N ILE A 25 -3.43 -1.49 -6.96
CA ILE A 25 -3.03 -1.94 -5.61
C ILE A 25 -4.00 -3.02 -5.10
N GLN A 26 -5.30 -2.72 -5.09
CA GLN A 26 -6.37 -3.63 -4.62
C GLN A 26 -6.50 -4.92 -5.43
N SER A 27 -5.85 -5.01 -6.60
CA SER A 27 -5.80 -6.27 -7.34
C SER A 27 -4.95 -7.35 -6.65
N GLY A 28 -3.98 -6.93 -5.81
CA GLY A 28 -2.98 -7.82 -5.23
C GLY A 28 -2.09 -8.51 -6.28
N ASP A 29 -2.08 -8.02 -7.53
CA ASP A 29 -1.31 -8.57 -8.63
C ASP A 29 0.05 -7.86 -8.73
N MET A 30 1.10 -8.54 -8.28
CA MET A 30 2.47 -8.04 -8.30
C MET A 30 2.92 -7.59 -9.69
N ASN A 31 2.44 -8.22 -10.77
CA ASN A 31 2.82 -7.84 -12.12
C ASN A 31 2.19 -6.52 -12.55
N LYS A 32 1.01 -6.18 -12.05
CA LYS A 32 0.38 -4.87 -12.29
C LYS A 32 1.02 -3.80 -11.41
N ILE A 33 1.28 -4.12 -10.15
CA ILE A 33 1.88 -3.20 -9.17
C ILE A 33 3.28 -2.76 -9.64
N LYS A 34 4.16 -3.70 -10.01
CA LYS A 34 5.53 -3.36 -10.45
C LYS A 34 5.59 -2.60 -11.79
N LYS A 35 4.55 -2.73 -12.63
CA LYS A 35 4.42 -1.95 -13.87
C LYS A 35 3.93 -0.53 -13.61
N TRP A 36 3.12 -0.36 -12.57
CA TRP A 36 2.65 0.94 -12.11
C TRP A 36 3.75 1.70 -11.39
N ASP A 37 4.47 1.04 -10.48
CA ASP A 37 5.62 1.58 -9.77
C ASP A 37 6.69 0.49 -9.61
N SER A 38 7.82 0.68 -10.29
CA SER A 38 8.93 -0.27 -10.25
C SER A 38 9.63 -0.33 -8.89
N SER A 39 9.53 0.72 -8.07
CA SER A 39 10.11 0.72 -6.72
C SER A 39 9.43 -0.28 -5.78
N MET A 40 8.19 -0.66 -6.09
CA MET A 40 7.43 -1.69 -5.37
C MET A 40 7.90 -3.12 -5.70
N ASN A 41 8.89 -3.31 -6.57
CA ASN A 41 9.43 -4.63 -6.93
C ASN A 41 10.42 -5.17 -5.89
N ILE A 42 9.97 -5.27 -4.64
CA ILE A 42 10.74 -5.79 -3.50
C ILE A 42 10.02 -6.98 -2.85
N PRO A 43 10.75 -7.96 -2.26
CA PRO A 43 10.16 -9.17 -1.68
C PRO A 43 9.05 -8.90 -0.64
N GLU A 44 9.20 -7.83 0.15
CA GLU A 44 8.32 -7.44 1.25
C GLU A 44 6.91 -7.09 0.74
N ILE A 45 6.79 -6.51 -0.46
CA ILE A 45 5.49 -6.26 -1.10
C ILE A 45 4.76 -7.58 -1.38
N GLY A 46 5.49 -8.66 -1.65
CA GLY A 46 4.94 -10.00 -1.83
C GLY A 46 4.18 -10.52 -0.60
N ILE A 47 4.63 -10.13 0.61
CA ILE A 47 4.02 -10.54 1.88
C ILE A 47 2.59 -9.99 2.02
N VAL A 48 2.36 -8.76 1.51
CA VAL A 48 1.15 -7.97 1.79
C VAL A 48 0.10 -8.02 0.66
N LEU A 49 0.36 -8.72 -0.44
CA LEU A 49 -0.50 -8.71 -1.65
C LEU A 49 -1.96 -9.09 -1.37
N GLU A 50 -2.22 -10.11 -0.55
CA GLU A 50 -3.59 -10.48 -0.18
C GLU A 50 -4.23 -9.42 0.71
N GLY A 51 -3.44 -8.74 1.54
CA GLY A 51 -3.89 -7.62 2.36
C GLY A 51 -4.34 -6.42 1.53
N PHE A 52 -3.67 -6.15 0.40
CA PHE A 52 -4.07 -5.08 -0.52
C PHE A 52 -5.50 -5.24 -1.03
N LYS A 53 -5.96 -6.47 -1.26
CA LYS A 53 -7.35 -6.75 -1.68
C LYS A 53 -8.38 -6.35 -0.63
N LYS A 54 -7.96 -6.14 0.62
CA LYS A 54 -8.81 -5.74 1.75
C LYS A 54 -8.74 -4.24 2.04
N ILE A 55 -7.85 -3.49 1.37
CA ILE A 55 -7.82 -2.04 1.48
C ILE A 55 -9.12 -1.47 0.94
N THR A 56 -9.71 -0.54 1.67
CA THR A 56 -10.85 0.26 1.23
C THR A 56 -10.53 1.73 1.40
N TYR A 57 -11.19 2.59 0.64
CA TYR A 57 -10.94 4.02 0.71
C TYR A 57 -12.20 4.82 0.39
N LYS A 58 -12.23 6.04 0.92
CA LYS A 58 -13.24 7.06 0.63
C LYS A 58 -12.53 8.36 0.27
N ILE A 59 -12.71 8.82 -0.96
CA ILE A 59 -12.23 10.14 -1.38
C ILE A 59 -13.16 11.18 -0.76
N ASN A 60 -12.60 12.07 0.06
CA ASN A 60 -13.36 13.12 0.73
C ASN A 60 -13.37 14.40 -0.11
N LYS A 61 -12.23 14.74 -0.72
CA LYS A 61 -12.07 15.95 -1.52
C LYS A 61 -10.95 15.78 -2.54
N VAL A 62 -11.10 16.42 -3.70
CA VAL A 62 -10.02 16.59 -4.67
C VAL A 62 -9.92 18.08 -5.00
N GLU A 63 -8.70 18.61 -4.94
CA GLU A 63 -8.40 19.98 -5.35
C GLU A 63 -7.21 19.99 -6.31
N THR A 64 -7.40 20.56 -7.50
CA THR A 64 -6.33 20.75 -8.48
C THR A 64 -5.89 22.20 -8.55
N LYS A 65 -4.60 22.45 -8.31
CA LYS A 65 -3.94 23.76 -8.44
C LYS A 65 -2.76 23.63 -9.37
N ASP A 66 -2.82 24.32 -10.51
CA ASP A 66 -1.81 24.29 -11.56
C ASP A 66 -1.41 22.88 -12.03
N LYS A 67 -0.23 22.42 -11.61
CA LYS A 67 0.37 21.12 -11.96
C LYS A 67 0.27 20.10 -10.81
N THR A 68 -0.47 20.41 -9.77
CA THR A 68 -0.60 19.55 -8.59
C THR A 68 -2.07 19.31 -8.27
N ALA A 69 -2.43 18.08 -7.93
CA ALA A 69 -3.73 17.73 -7.40
C ALA A 69 -3.56 17.10 -6.01
N THR A 70 -4.34 17.58 -5.05
CA THR A 70 -4.42 17.00 -3.71
C THR A 70 -5.69 16.18 -3.61
N VAL A 71 -5.54 14.89 -3.34
CA VAL A 71 -6.63 13.95 -3.10
C VAL A 71 -6.67 13.69 -1.59
N ASN A 72 -7.63 14.30 -0.89
CA ASN A 72 -7.90 13.96 0.50
C ASN A 72 -8.71 12.66 0.55
N VAL A 73 -8.16 11.66 1.20
CA VAL A 73 -8.72 10.30 1.21
C VAL A 73 -8.62 9.70 2.60
N THR A 74 -9.70 9.05 3.03
CA THR A 74 -9.69 8.15 4.18
C THR A 74 -9.43 6.75 3.69
N ILE A 75 -8.38 6.09 4.18
CA ILE A 75 -7.97 4.74 3.80
C ILE A 75 -8.09 3.85 5.02
N LYS A 76 -8.81 2.74 4.87
CA LYS A 76 -8.90 1.66 5.84
C LYS A 76 -8.18 0.45 5.30
N TYR A 77 -7.24 -0.08 6.07
CA TYR A 77 -6.30 -1.10 5.62
C TYR A 77 -6.04 -2.13 6.74
N PRO A 78 -5.72 -3.39 6.41
CA PRO A 78 -5.27 -4.36 7.41
C PRO A 78 -4.03 -3.85 8.14
N ASP A 79 -3.97 -4.04 9.45
CA ASP A 79 -2.81 -3.67 10.26
C ASP A 79 -2.12 -4.92 10.84
N TYR A 80 -1.02 -5.30 10.19
CA TYR A 80 -0.22 -6.47 10.52
C TYR A 80 0.68 -6.26 11.73
N SER A 81 0.95 -5.02 12.15
CA SER A 81 1.76 -4.74 13.34
C SER A 81 1.20 -5.41 14.60
N THR A 82 -0.14 -5.57 14.65
CA THR A 82 -0.82 -6.25 15.77
C THR A 82 -0.45 -7.72 15.93
N PHE A 83 0.12 -8.36 14.90
CA PHE A 83 0.58 -9.74 14.93
C PHE A 83 2.11 -9.88 14.99
N GLY A 84 2.87 -8.78 15.09
CA GLY A 84 4.33 -8.80 15.07
C GLY A 84 4.94 -9.71 16.14
N ASN A 85 4.46 -9.59 17.38
CA ASN A 85 4.91 -10.44 18.49
C ASN A 85 4.56 -11.93 18.28
N GLU A 86 3.36 -12.21 17.75
CA GLU A 86 2.94 -13.58 17.46
C GLU A 86 3.82 -14.21 16.37
N PHE A 87 4.07 -13.46 15.30
CA PHE A 87 4.94 -13.87 14.22
C PHE A 87 6.38 -14.11 14.70
N HIS A 88 6.93 -13.16 15.47
CA HIS A 88 8.28 -13.28 16.03
C HIS A 88 8.43 -14.54 16.90
N ASN A 89 7.49 -14.78 17.82
CA ASN A 89 7.52 -15.97 18.67
C ASN A 89 7.42 -17.26 17.84
N MET A 90 6.58 -17.28 16.81
CA MET A 90 6.42 -18.44 15.92
C MET A 90 7.70 -18.76 15.15
N ILE A 91 8.39 -17.76 14.60
CA ILE A 91 9.69 -17.94 13.93
C ILE A 91 10.75 -18.42 14.92
N THR A 92 10.89 -17.73 16.06
CA THR A 92 11.88 -18.08 17.09
C THR A 92 11.70 -19.52 17.54
N GLU A 93 10.48 -19.95 17.87
CA GLU A 93 10.23 -21.33 18.30
C GLU A 93 10.48 -22.36 17.19
N LYS A 94 10.07 -22.05 15.96
CA LYS A 94 10.22 -22.97 14.82
C LYS A 94 11.69 -23.19 14.44
N TYR A 95 12.51 -22.14 14.54
CA TYR A 95 13.89 -22.17 14.08
C TYR A 95 14.95 -22.16 15.20
N LYS A 96 14.55 -22.20 16.49
CA LYS A 96 15.47 -22.16 17.65
C LYS A 96 16.63 -23.16 17.64
N SER A 97 16.46 -24.31 16.99
CA SER A 97 17.48 -25.37 16.88
C SER A 97 18.04 -25.51 15.47
N SER A 98 17.74 -24.57 14.57
CA SER A 98 18.20 -24.59 13.19
C SER A 98 19.61 -24.01 13.09
N ASN A 99 20.49 -24.69 12.35
CA ASN A 99 21.81 -24.18 12.03
C ASN A 99 21.75 -23.47 10.66
N ILE A 100 21.19 -22.26 10.64
CA ILE A 100 21.02 -21.46 9.42
C ILE A 100 22.37 -20.83 9.06
N ALA A 101 22.81 -21.01 7.82
CA ALA A 101 24.21 -20.79 7.46
C ALA A 101 24.53 -19.35 6.99
N SER A 102 23.52 -18.57 6.58
CA SER A 102 23.72 -17.20 6.10
C SER A 102 22.52 -16.27 6.34
N GLU A 103 22.79 -14.96 6.42
CA GLU A 103 21.76 -13.91 6.50
C GLU A 103 20.78 -13.98 5.32
N SER A 104 21.28 -14.23 4.12
CA SER A 104 20.43 -14.37 2.92
C SER A 104 19.46 -15.57 2.96
N GLU A 105 19.77 -16.59 3.76
CA GLU A 105 18.89 -17.73 4.00
C GLU A 105 17.82 -17.35 5.03
N ILE A 106 18.19 -16.58 6.05
CA ILE A 106 17.26 -16.00 7.04
C ILE A 106 16.22 -15.13 6.34
N ASP A 107 16.63 -14.20 5.47
CA ASP A 107 15.69 -13.30 4.77
C ASP A 107 14.65 -14.07 3.96
N LYS A 108 15.09 -15.10 3.22
CA LYS A 108 14.18 -15.95 2.45
C LYS A 108 13.19 -16.69 3.34
N ILE A 109 13.66 -17.24 4.45
CA ILE A 109 12.81 -17.94 5.43
C ILE A 109 11.77 -16.95 5.99
N VAL A 110 12.21 -15.78 6.44
CA VAL A 110 11.32 -14.77 7.04
C VAL A 110 10.25 -14.33 6.05
N VAL A 111 10.61 -14.01 4.80
CA VAL A 111 9.63 -13.61 3.76
C VAL A 111 8.62 -14.73 3.49
N GLN A 112 9.07 -15.98 3.37
CA GLN A 112 8.18 -17.13 3.11
C GLN A 112 7.21 -17.38 4.26
N GLU A 113 7.71 -17.40 5.49
CA GLU A 113 6.90 -17.63 6.69
C GLU A 113 5.95 -16.46 6.95
N ALA A 114 6.40 -15.21 6.78
CA ALA A 114 5.55 -14.02 6.90
C ALA A 114 4.40 -14.09 5.91
N THR A 115 4.71 -14.37 4.63
CA THR A 115 3.69 -14.52 3.58
C THR A 115 2.65 -15.57 3.97
N LYS A 116 3.09 -16.73 4.46
CA LYS A 116 2.16 -17.80 4.89
C LYS A 116 1.31 -17.36 6.08
N PHE A 117 1.96 -16.85 7.13
CA PHE A 117 1.32 -16.45 8.38
C PHE A 117 0.26 -15.37 8.16
N PHE A 118 0.59 -14.26 7.48
CA PHE A 118 -0.38 -13.18 7.26
C PHE A 118 -1.52 -13.61 6.34
N ASN A 119 -1.25 -14.43 5.32
CA ASN A 119 -2.30 -14.98 4.46
C ASN A 119 -3.27 -15.90 5.23
N GLU A 120 -2.79 -16.65 6.22
CA GLU A 120 -3.64 -17.44 7.12
C GLU A 120 -4.52 -16.54 7.99
N LYS A 121 -3.98 -15.46 8.57
CA LYS A 121 -4.78 -14.48 9.35
C LYS A 121 -5.90 -13.86 8.52
N ILE A 122 -5.63 -13.55 7.25
CA ILE A 122 -6.66 -13.06 6.31
C ILE A 122 -7.75 -14.11 6.08
N LYS A 123 -7.37 -15.37 5.83
CA LYS A 123 -8.32 -16.48 5.57
C LYS A 123 -9.21 -16.77 6.77
N GLU A 124 -8.67 -16.65 7.98
CA GLU A 124 -9.42 -16.81 9.23
C GLU A 124 -10.32 -15.61 9.56
N ASN A 125 -10.31 -14.55 8.73
CA ASN A 125 -10.99 -13.27 8.99
C ASN A 125 -10.58 -12.64 10.34
N LYS A 126 -9.36 -12.93 10.82
CA LYS A 126 -8.78 -12.35 12.03
C LYS A 126 -7.86 -11.21 11.65
N LEU A 127 -8.42 -10.16 11.06
CA LEU A 127 -7.67 -8.97 10.69
C LEU A 127 -8.05 -7.80 11.59
N SER A 128 -7.02 -7.20 12.20
CA SER A 128 -7.10 -5.84 12.72
C SER A 128 -7.07 -4.85 11.55
N TYR A 129 -7.80 -3.75 11.66
CA TYR A 129 -7.79 -2.69 10.66
C TYR A 129 -7.40 -1.36 11.29
N SER A 130 -6.55 -0.63 10.58
CA SER A 130 -6.26 0.77 10.84
C SER A 130 -6.99 1.65 9.83
N GLU A 131 -7.31 2.87 10.22
CA GLU A 131 -7.93 3.87 9.35
C GLU A 131 -7.20 5.20 9.51
N LYS A 132 -6.84 5.82 8.38
CA LYS A 132 -6.15 7.10 8.33
C LYS A 132 -6.74 8.00 7.26
N THR A 133 -6.82 9.30 7.55
CA THR A 133 -7.16 10.30 6.53
C THR A 133 -5.90 11.08 6.16
N ILE A 134 -5.52 11.02 4.89
CA ILE A 134 -4.28 11.59 4.38
C ILE A 134 -4.54 12.44 3.13
N ASN A 135 -3.58 13.29 2.80
CA ASN A 135 -3.55 14.03 1.55
C ASN A 135 -2.55 13.35 0.60
N ILE A 136 -3.05 12.85 -0.52
CA ILE A 136 -2.21 12.29 -1.58
C ILE A 136 -1.96 13.36 -2.64
N ILE A 137 -0.70 13.56 -2.98
CA ILE A 137 -0.25 14.54 -3.97
C ILE A 137 -0.01 13.84 -5.30
N LEU A 138 -0.73 14.26 -6.33
CA LEU A 138 -0.49 13.89 -7.72
C LEU A 138 0.11 15.06 -8.47
N GLU A 139 1.10 14.79 -9.31
CA GLU A 139 1.75 15.81 -10.14
C GLU A 139 1.50 15.57 -11.61
N LYS A 140 1.28 16.66 -12.34
CA LYS A 140 1.03 16.61 -13.77
C LYS A 140 2.35 16.46 -14.52
N GLN A 141 2.51 15.34 -15.20
CA GLN A 141 3.61 15.07 -16.12
C GLN A 141 3.05 14.89 -17.53
N GLY A 142 3.25 15.91 -18.38
CA GLY A 142 2.62 15.97 -19.70
C GLY A 142 1.09 15.97 -19.60
N ASN A 143 0.45 14.94 -20.16
CA ASN A 143 -1.00 14.74 -20.10
C ASN A 143 -1.46 13.80 -18.99
N ASN A 144 -0.52 13.24 -18.21
CA ASN A 144 -0.81 12.30 -17.14
C ASN A 144 -0.62 12.93 -15.75
N TRP A 145 -1.24 12.32 -14.76
CA TRP A 145 -1.00 12.61 -13.35
C TRP A 145 -0.26 11.41 -12.75
N VAL A 146 0.81 11.68 -12.01
CA VAL A 146 1.63 10.63 -11.39
C VAL A 146 1.65 10.83 -9.89
N LEU A 147 1.75 9.72 -9.16
CA LEU A 147 1.99 9.73 -7.73
C LEU A 147 3.51 9.78 -7.51
N ASP A 148 3.97 10.75 -6.73
CA ASP A 148 5.38 10.89 -6.36
C ASP A 148 5.59 10.28 -4.97
N GLY A 149 6.36 9.19 -4.87
CA GLY A 149 6.59 8.49 -3.60
C GLY A 149 7.18 9.38 -2.51
N GLU A 150 8.06 10.32 -2.87
CA GLU A 150 8.73 11.22 -1.90
C GLU A 150 7.74 12.21 -1.27
N LYS A 151 6.73 12.65 -2.04
CA LYS A 151 5.66 13.54 -1.55
C LYS A 151 4.52 12.79 -0.86
N ASN A 152 4.54 11.45 -0.89
CA ASN A 152 3.45 10.60 -0.43
C ASN A 152 3.93 9.51 0.55
N LEU A 153 4.97 9.78 1.34
CA LEU A 153 5.56 8.81 2.28
C LEU A 153 4.53 8.15 3.22
N GLU A 154 3.52 8.89 3.67
CA GLU A 154 2.48 8.30 4.53
C GLU A 154 1.61 7.28 3.76
N PHE A 155 1.33 7.53 2.48
CA PHE A 155 0.66 6.53 1.64
C PHE A 155 1.54 5.30 1.43
N ILE A 156 2.85 5.49 1.20
CA ILE A 156 3.81 4.38 1.07
C ILE A 156 3.88 3.56 2.36
N SER A 157 3.92 4.20 3.54
CA SER A 157 3.85 3.51 4.84
C SER A 157 2.53 2.77 5.04
N ILE A 158 1.40 3.28 4.54
CA ILE A 158 0.14 2.50 4.56
C ILE A 158 0.27 1.22 3.71
N LEU A 159 0.99 1.25 2.60
CA LEU A 159 1.19 0.09 1.72
C LEU A 159 2.13 -0.98 2.30
N THR A 160 2.80 -0.73 3.43
CA THR A 160 3.51 -1.78 4.19
C THR A 160 2.54 -2.63 5.03
N LEU A 161 1.29 -2.17 5.19
CA LEU A 161 0.29 -2.72 6.11
C LEU A 161 0.79 -2.80 7.57
N GLY A 162 1.71 -1.93 7.96
CA GLY A 162 2.26 -1.87 9.31
C GLY A 162 3.43 -2.84 9.58
N LEU A 163 4.02 -3.44 8.55
CA LEU A 163 5.24 -4.24 8.70
C LEU A 163 6.51 -3.38 8.91
N ASP A 164 6.42 -2.07 8.71
CA ASP A 164 7.48 -1.07 8.94
C ASP A 164 7.49 -0.49 10.36
N LYS A 165 6.55 -0.91 11.23
CA LYS A 165 6.36 -0.38 12.59
C LYS A 165 7.04 -1.22 13.67
#